data_AF-I3T0H1-F1
#
_entry.id   AF-I3T0H1-F1
#
_cell.length_a   1.000
_cell.length_b   1.000
_cell.length_c   1.000
_cell.angle_alpha   90.00
_cell.angle_beta   90.00
_cell.angle_gamma   90.00
#
_symmetry.space_group_name_H-M   'P 1'
#
loop_
_entity.id
_entity.type
_entity.pdbx_description
1 polymer ?
#
loop_
_entity_poly.entity_id
_entity_poly.type
_entity_poly.pdbx_seq_one_letter_code
_entity_poly.pdbx_strand_id
1 'polypeptide(L)'
;MARKNIEPSTILLNRLILLFVCFVSCGLVYVFLSAVTRSGSVSEFRNIGSTLDLVGEKNVGGCCRGIENLELWGSTVKWGSEFKFNTSEECCNSCKSMCTGKDGPCLCDTWVFCGNREACGSKFGECWLKKQKDSLAPERQEEGPNGEIISWTSGLIFGKGEGIIGIGN
;
A
#
# COMPACT_ATOMS: atom_id res chain seq x y z
N MET A 1 -48.38 -61.84 1.26
CA MET A 1 -47.44 -61.06 0.42
C MET A 1 -47.16 -59.74 1.12
N ALA A 2 -45.96 -59.57 1.69
CA ALA A 2 -45.62 -58.41 2.51
C ALA A 2 -45.52 -57.13 1.66
N ARG A 3 -46.30 -56.10 1.97
CA ARG A 3 -46.05 -54.73 1.49
C ARG A 3 -45.24 -54.00 2.56
N LYS A 4 -44.00 -53.65 2.21
CA LYS A 4 -43.03 -52.95 3.07
C LYS A 4 -43.50 -51.49 3.21
N ASN A 5 -43.94 -51.09 4.40
CA ASN A 5 -44.22 -49.68 4.71
C ASN A 5 -42.90 -48.90 4.66
N ILE A 6 -42.73 -48.04 3.67
CA ILE A 6 -41.60 -47.12 3.60
C ILE A 6 -41.98 -45.89 4.42
N GLU A 7 -41.33 -45.74 5.56
CA GLU A 7 -41.63 -44.76 6.59
C GLU A 7 -41.18 -43.35 6.16
N PRO A 8 -41.99 -42.28 6.36
CA PRO A 8 -41.67 -40.90 5.96
C PRO A 8 -40.38 -40.35 6.59
N SER A 9 -39.95 -40.93 7.72
CA SER A 9 -38.68 -40.68 8.39
C SER A 9 -37.47 -41.01 7.50
N THR A 10 -37.57 -42.04 6.66
CA THR A 10 -36.49 -42.49 5.74
C THR A 10 -36.26 -41.49 4.61
N ILE A 11 -37.31 -40.82 4.15
CA ILE A 11 -37.25 -39.84 3.05
C ILE A 11 -36.61 -38.54 3.55
N LEU A 12 -36.96 -38.09 4.75
CA LEU A 12 -36.36 -36.91 5.38
C LEU A 12 -34.89 -37.16 5.72
N LEU A 13 -34.56 -38.36 6.21
CA LEU A 13 -33.18 -38.76 6.47
C LEU A 13 -32.35 -38.80 5.18
N ASN A 14 -32.87 -39.39 4.10
CA ASN A 14 -32.19 -39.38 2.80
C ASN A 14 -31.98 -37.96 2.24
N ARG A 15 -32.96 -37.05 2.41
CA ARG A 15 -32.80 -35.65 2.00
C ARG A 15 -31.71 -34.95 2.81
N LEU A 16 -31.65 -35.19 4.12
CA LEU A 16 -30.63 -34.61 4.98
C LEU A 16 -29.23 -35.14 4.62
N ILE A 17 -29.11 -36.45 4.34
CA ILE A 17 -27.87 -37.07 3.89
C ILE A 17 -27.42 -36.47 2.55
N LEU A 18 -28.32 -36.29 1.58
CA LEU A 18 -27.99 -35.68 0.29
C LEU A 18 -27.49 -34.24 0.44
N LEU A 19 -28.14 -33.43 1.30
CA LEU A 19 -27.68 -32.07 1.59
C LEU A 19 -26.30 -32.05 2.24
N PHE A 20 -26.05 -32.97 3.17
CA PHE A 20 -24.75 -33.09 3.84
C PHE A 20 -23.64 -33.50 2.87
N VAL A 21 -23.92 -34.46 1.98
CA VAL A 21 -22.99 -34.90 0.93
C VAL A 21 -22.68 -33.75 -0.03
N CYS A 22 -23.68 -32.96 -0.44
CA CYS A 22 -23.47 -31.77 -1.27
C CYS A 22 -22.63 -30.71 -0.55
N PHE A 23 -22.87 -30.47 0.73
CA PHE A 23 -22.12 -29.46 1.49
C PHE A 23 -20.65 -29.87 1.67
N VAL A 24 -20.40 -31.14 1.98
CA VAL A 24 -19.04 -31.67 2.12
C VAL A 24 -18.32 -31.69 0.78
N SER A 25 -18.97 -32.10 -0.32
CA SER A 25 -18.33 -32.11 -1.64
C SER A 25 -17.99 -30.70 -2.12
N CYS A 26 -18.90 -29.74 -1.96
CA CYS A 26 -18.65 -28.33 -2.25
C CYS A 26 -17.51 -27.76 -1.38
N GLY A 27 -17.48 -28.09 -0.09
CA GLY A 27 -16.42 -27.68 0.81
C GLY A 27 -15.05 -28.22 0.40
N LEU A 28 -14.96 -29.50 0.02
CA LEU A 28 -13.72 -30.10 -0.47
C LEU A 28 -13.27 -29.46 -1.78
N VAL A 29 -14.18 -29.25 -2.74
CA VAL A 29 -13.86 -28.56 -4.00
C VAL A 29 -13.37 -27.13 -3.74
N TYR A 30 -14.00 -26.39 -2.82
CA TYR A 30 -13.57 -25.05 -2.44
C TYR A 30 -12.16 -25.07 -1.83
N VAL A 31 -11.85 -26.00 -0.93
CA VAL A 31 -10.51 -26.14 -0.33
C VAL A 31 -9.46 -26.52 -1.39
N PHE A 32 -9.76 -27.45 -2.29
CA PHE A 32 -8.85 -27.84 -3.37
C PHE A 32 -8.62 -26.71 -4.38
N LEU A 33 -9.67 -26.02 -4.83
CA LEU A 33 -9.54 -24.85 -5.71
C LEU A 33 -8.78 -23.73 -5.01
N SER A 34 -9.05 -23.50 -3.71
CA SER A 34 -8.31 -22.53 -2.91
C SER A 34 -6.84 -22.91 -2.78
N ALA A 35 -6.50 -24.20 -2.62
CA ALA A 35 -5.11 -24.65 -2.54
C ALA A 35 -4.39 -24.58 -3.89
N VAL A 36 -5.06 -24.93 -5.00
CA VAL A 36 -4.51 -24.87 -6.35
C VAL A 36 -4.32 -23.42 -6.80
N THR A 37 -5.30 -22.54 -6.57
CA THR A 37 -5.15 -21.11 -6.83
C THR A 37 -4.08 -20.48 -5.94
N ARG A 38 -4.03 -20.85 -4.65
CA ARG A 38 -2.99 -20.40 -3.71
C ARG A 38 -1.60 -20.96 -3.99
N SER A 39 -1.45 -21.99 -4.84
CA SER A 39 -0.16 -22.50 -5.31
C SER A 39 0.22 -21.93 -6.69
N GLY A 40 -0.78 -21.65 -7.55
CA GLY A 40 -0.60 -21.05 -8.88
C GLY A 40 -0.56 -19.52 -8.92
N SER A 41 -0.93 -18.83 -7.84
CA SER A 41 -0.99 -17.35 -7.77
C SER A 41 0.02 -16.72 -6.81
N VAL A 42 1.02 -17.48 -6.34
CA VAL A 42 2.00 -17.02 -5.34
C VAL A 42 2.96 -15.96 -5.88
N SER A 43 3.07 -15.81 -7.20
CA SER A 43 4.04 -14.89 -7.80
C SER A 43 3.51 -13.46 -8.00
N GLU A 44 2.19 -13.22 -8.08
CA GLU A 44 1.68 -11.88 -8.45
C GLU A 44 0.68 -11.24 -7.48
N PHE A 45 -0.06 -11.99 -6.66
CA PHE A 45 -1.16 -11.41 -5.87
C PHE A 45 -0.84 -11.05 -4.40
N ARG A 46 0.42 -11.21 -3.95
CA ARG A 46 0.83 -10.75 -2.60
C ARG A 46 0.85 -9.22 -2.45
N ASN A 47 0.62 -8.45 -3.52
CA ASN A 47 0.65 -6.98 -3.46
C ASN A 47 -0.70 -6.29 -3.17
N ILE A 48 -1.85 -6.97 -3.27
CA ILE A 48 -3.16 -6.27 -3.18
C ILE A 48 -3.92 -6.58 -1.88
N GLY A 49 -3.51 -7.63 -1.14
CA GLY A 49 -4.14 -8.01 0.13
C GLY A 49 -3.55 -7.38 1.41
N SER A 50 -2.53 -6.53 1.30
CA SER A 50 -1.82 -5.93 2.45
C SER A 50 -2.44 -4.60 2.91
N THR A 51 -3.77 -4.44 2.75
CA THR A 51 -4.51 -3.22 3.16
C THR A 51 -5.62 -3.54 4.16
N LEU A 52 -5.52 -4.63 4.91
CA LEU A 52 -6.42 -4.87 6.03
C LEU A 52 -5.80 -5.76 7.10
N ASP A 53 -4.59 -5.46 7.54
CA ASP A 53 -4.11 -5.88 8.86
C ASP A 53 -2.81 -5.16 9.22
N LEU A 54 -2.53 -5.14 10.53
CA LEU A 54 -1.27 -4.79 11.20
C LEU A 54 -1.19 -3.41 11.87
N VAL A 55 -1.88 -3.37 13.01
CA VAL A 55 -1.20 -3.05 14.28
C VAL A 55 0.21 -3.68 14.29
N GLY A 56 1.20 -2.81 14.48
CA GLY A 56 2.59 -3.07 14.86
C GLY A 56 3.13 -4.50 14.73
N GLU A 57 3.84 -4.76 13.63
CA GLU A 57 5.04 -5.62 13.68
C GLU A 57 5.97 -5.21 12.54
N LYS A 58 7.27 -5.22 12.84
CA LYS A 58 8.39 -4.81 11.99
C LYS A 58 8.30 -5.42 10.57
N ASN A 59 7.66 -4.72 9.64
CA ASN A 59 7.73 -5.05 8.22
C ASN A 59 8.96 -4.39 7.60
N VAL A 60 9.98 -5.22 7.37
CA VAL A 60 11.21 -4.90 6.63
C VAL A 60 10.88 -4.80 5.14
N GLY A 61 10.11 -3.77 4.80
CA GLY A 61 9.62 -3.43 3.47
C GLY A 61 8.91 -2.07 3.53
N GLY A 62 9.67 -1.01 3.84
CA GLY A 62 9.14 0.25 4.37
C GLY A 62 8.38 1.14 3.37
N CYS A 63 7.39 1.88 3.88
CA CYS A 63 6.59 2.93 3.22
C CYS A 63 7.41 4.13 2.68
N CYS A 64 8.72 4.14 2.92
CA CYS A 64 9.62 5.27 2.63
C CYS A 64 10.52 5.08 1.40
N ARG A 65 10.14 4.20 0.46
CA ARG A 65 10.87 4.05 -0.81
C ARG A 65 10.76 5.28 -1.71
N GLY A 66 9.58 5.90 -1.74
CA GLY A 66 9.26 6.98 -2.67
C GLY A 66 9.11 6.50 -4.12
N ILE A 67 8.90 7.45 -5.03
CA ILE A 67 8.84 7.26 -6.48
C ILE A 67 10.03 8.02 -7.08
N GLU A 68 10.84 7.33 -7.88
CA GLU A 68 11.98 7.92 -8.59
C GLU A 68 11.53 8.81 -9.75
N ASN A 69 12.37 9.78 -10.11
CA ASN A 69 12.12 10.75 -11.17
C ASN A 69 10.78 11.49 -11.04
N LEU A 70 10.40 11.80 -9.80
CA LEU A 70 9.18 12.52 -9.48
C LEU A 70 9.50 13.73 -8.61
N GLU A 71 9.11 14.92 -9.07
CA GLU A 71 9.21 16.15 -8.29
C GLU A 71 7.83 16.57 -7.81
N LEU A 72 7.62 16.44 -6.49
CA LEU A 72 6.45 16.95 -5.81
C LEU A 72 6.73 18.37 -5.30
N TRP A 73 5.96 19.33 -5.82
CA TRP A 73 6.01 20.73 -5.40
C TRP A 73 5.29 20.94 -4.10
N GLY A 74 5.55 22.07 -3.46
CA GLY A 74 4.92 22.39 -2.18
C GLY A 74 5.71 23.45 -1.43
N SER A 75 5.07 24.00 -0.40
CA SER A 75 5.70 25.01 0.46
C SER A 75 6.84 24.38 1.25
N THR A 76 8.04 24.95 1.19
CA THR A 76 9.22 24.42 1.88
C THR A 76 9.08 24.56 3.40
N VAL A 77 9.17 23.43 4.10
CA VAL A 77 9.19 23.34 5.57
C VAL A 77 10.63 23.23 6.07
N LYS A 78 11.49 22.51 5.33
CA LYS A 78 12.93 22.40 5.59
C LYS A 78 13.70 22.49 4.26
N TRP A 79 14.67 23.39 4.21
CA TRP A 79 15.52 23.61 3.04
C TRP A 79 16.55 22.48 2.89
N GLY A 80 16.59 21.86 1.71
CA GLY A 80 17.47 20.70 1.45
C GLY A 80 18.95 21.05 1.34
N SER A 81 19.28 22.29 0.99
CA SER A 81 20.67 22.77 0.92
C SER A 81 21.45 22.59 2.22
N GLU A 82 20.76 22.66 3.37
CA GLU A 82 21.31 22.49 4.72
C GLU A 82 20.83 21.19 5.39
N PHE A 83 20.02 20.39 4.69
CA PHE A 83 19.37 19.21 5.25
C PHE A 83 19.60 18.02 4.33
N LYS A 84 20.63 17.22 4.66
CA LYS A 84 21.12 16.15 3.79
C LYS A 84 21.10 14.79 4.48
N PHE A 85 20.82 13.76 3.70
CA PHE A 85 20.83 12.35 4.12
C PHE A 85 21.52 11.47 3.09
N ASN A 86 21.78 10.22 3.46
CA ASN A 86 22.37 9.25 2.54
C ASN A 86 21.31 8.42 1.81
N THR A 87 20.08 8.40 2.32
CA THR A 87 18.99 7.59 1.77
C THR A 87 17.66 8.33 1.71
N SER A 88 16.80 7.95 0.77
CA SER A 88 15.42 8.43 0.68
C SER A 88 14.61 8.05 1.92
N GLU A 89 14.92 6.92 2.54
CA GLU A 89 14.25 6.44 3.73
C GLU A 89 14.47 7.37 4.94
N GLU A 90 15.71 7.84 5.15
CA GLU A 90 16.01 8.84 6.19
C GLU A 90 15.26 10.15 5.95
N CYS A 91 15.22 10.62 4.70
CA CYS A 91 14.49 11.83 4.32
C CYS A 91 12.98 11.70 4.61
N CYS A 92 12.38 10.59 4.17
CA CYS A 92 10.98 10.27 4.44
C CYS A 92 10.68 10.17 5.94
N ASN A 93 11.52 9.47 6.70
CA ASN A 93 11.36 9.31 8.14
C ASN A 93 11.48 10.65 8.87
N SER A 94 12.30 11.58 8.36
CA SER A 94 12.35 12.94 8.89
C SER A 94 11.07 13.74 8.59
N CYS A 95 10.38 13.49 7.48
CA CYS A 95 9.07 14.11 7.25
C CYS A 95 8.04 13.57 8.24
N LYS A 96 8.01 12.24 8.42
CA LYS A 96 7.11 11.54 9.36
C LYS A 96 7.28 12.00 10.80
N SER A 97 8.50 12.31 11.24
CA SER A 97 8.74 12.79 12.61
C SER A 97 8.15 14.17 12.88
N MET A 98 7.67 14.89 11.85
CA MET A 98 6.97 16.16 11.97
C MET A 98 5.44 16.02 12.06
N CYS A 99 4.92 14.81 12.22
CA CYS A 99 3.52 14.56 12.53
C CYS A 99 3.25 14.68 14.03
N THR A 100 2.16 15.34 14.41
CA THR A 100 1.76 15.43 15.82
C THR A 100 1.00 14.17 16.24
N GLY A 101 1.53 13.40 17.19
CA GLY A 101 0.88 12.17 17.64
C GLY A 101 0.85 11.06 16.58
N LYS A 102 0.12 9.97 16.83
CA LYS A 102 0.01 8.86 15.86
C LYS A 102 -0.82 9.23 14.63
N ASP A 103 -1.79 10.14 14.82
CA ASP A 103 -2.89 10.38 13.87
C ASP A 103 -3.15 11.89 13.63
N GLY A 104 -2.31 12.78 14.14
CA GLY A 104 -2.51 14.24 14.00
C GLY A 104 -1.85 14.83 12.75
N PRO A 105 -2.12 16.10 12.45
CA PRO A 105 -1.64 16.76 11.24
C PRO A 105 -0.11 16.80 11.18
N CYS A 106 0.42 16.54 9.99
CA CYS A 106 1.85 16.63 9.73
C CYS A 106 2.22 18.01 9.19
N LEU A 107 3.23 18.63 9.80
CA LEU A 107 3.83 19.87 9.29
C LEU A 107 4.54 19.62 7.95
N CYS A 108 5.10 18.43 7.77
CA CYS A 108 5.59 17.92 6.51
C CYS A 108 4.68 16.78 6.05
N ASP A 109 4.13 16.88 4.85
CA ASP A 109 3.38 15.79 4.21
C ASP A 109 4.01 15.36 2.88
N THR A 110 5.10 16.00 2.47
CA THR A 110 5.78 15.76 1.20
C THR A 110 7.27 15.83 1.43
N TRP A 111 8.01 14.90 0.84
CA TRP A 111 9.47 14.92 0.88
C TRP A 111 10.04 14.65 -0.51
N VAL A 112 11.20 15.24 -0.79
CA VAL A 112 11.92 15.12 -2.06
C VAL A 112 13.41 14.94 -1.75
N PHE A 113 14.03 13.90 -2.30
CA PHE A 113 15.40 13.49 -2.00
C PHE A 113 16.20 13.27 -3.28
N CYS A 114 17.46 13.72 -3.31
CA CYS A 114 18.36 13.47 -4.44
C CYS A 114 19.39 12.37 -4.13
N GLY A 115 19.10 11.14 -4.55
CA GLY A 115 19.92 9.97 -4.25
C GLY A 115 20.92 9.56 -5.33
N ASN A 116 20.78 10.07 -6.56
CA ASN A 116 21.66 9.70 -7.66
C ASN A 116 22.83 10.69 -7.76
N ARG A 117 24.06 10.28 -7.44
CA ARG A 117 25.24 11.16 -7.46
C ARG A 117 25.50 11.82 -8.81
N GLU A 118 25.28 11.09 -9.90
CA GLU A 118 25.58 11.54 -11.26
C GLU A 118 24.54 12.56 -11.71
N ALA A 119 23.26 12.28 -11.47
CA ALA A 119 22.16 13.13 -11.90
C ALA A 119 21.95 14.34 -10.98
N CYS A 120 22.24 14.22 -9.68
CA CYS A 120 21.99 15.26 -8.69
C CYS A 120 23.07 16.34 -8.61
N GLY A 121 24.31 16.05 -9.03
CA GLY A 121 25.43 16.98 -8.94
C GLY A 121 25.61 17.56 -7.51
N SER A 122 25.54 18.89 -7.39
CA SER A 122 25.67 19.59 -6.09
C SER A 122 24.52 19.32 -5.12
N LYS A 123 23.36 18.91 -5.64
CA LYS A 123 22.15 18.59 -4.87
C LYS A 123 22.18 17.17 -4.28
N PHE A 124 23.24 16.40 -4.53
CA PHE A 124 23.35 15.05 -3.98
C PHE A 124 23.18 15.03 -2.46
N GLY A 125 22.31 14.14 -1.99
CA GLY A 125 21.94 13.96 -0.60
C GLY A 125 20.92 14.97 -0.06
N GLU A 126 20.55 16.01 -0.81
CA GLU A 126 19.57 16.99 -0.33
C GLU A 126 18.21 16.37 -0.07
N CYS A 127 17.62 16.73 1.07
CA CYS A 127 16.29 16.34 1.50
C CYS A 127 15.43 17.58 1.72
N TRP A 128 14.44 17.77 0.85
CA TRP A 128 13.51 18.88 0.92
C TRP A 128 12.22 18.40 1.57
N LEU A 129 11.91 18.92 2.76
CA LEU A 129 10.65 18.67 3.44
C LEU A 129 9.67 19.77 3.07
N LYS A 130 8.47 19.39 2.65
CA LYS A 130 7.47 20.27 2.07
C LYS A 130 6.07 19.99 2.63
N LYS A 131 5.18 20.94 2.42
CA LYS A 131 3.75 20.84 2.69
C LYS A 131 2.95 21.09 1.41
N GLN A 132 2.08 20.16 1.03
CA GLN A 132 1.10 20.36 -0.03
C GLN A 132 0.06 21.41 0.38
N LYS A 133 -0.48 22.11 -0.62
CA LYS A 133 -1.73 22.85 -0.43
C LYS A 133 -2.93 21.89 -0.31
N ASP A 134 -2.91 20.82 -1.10
CA ASP A 134 -3.88 19.72 -1.07
C ASP A 134 -3.15 18.38 -1.23
N SER A 135 -3.11 17.58 -0.17
CA SER A 135 -2.40 16.29 -0.16
C SER A 135 -3.08 15.22 -1.03
N LEU A 136 -4.37 15.39 -1.37
CA LEU A 136 -5.11 14.47 -2.25
C LEU A 136 -4.92 14.78 -3.73
N ALA A 137 -4.48 16.01 -4.04
CA ALA A 137 -4.15 16.47 -5.39
C ALA A 137 -2.75 17.12 -5.39
N PRO A 138 -1.68 16.33 -5.16
CA PRO A 138 -0.34 16.85 -5.01
C PRO A 138 0.15 17.49 -6.32
N GLU A 139 0.79 18.65 -6.20
CA GLU A 139 1.35 19.36 -7.35
C GLU A 139 2.63 18.65 -7.82
N ARG A 140 2.67 18.30 -9.10
CA ARG A 140 3.79 17.60 -9.74
C ARG A 140 4.43 18.50 -10.77
N GLN A 141 5.75 18.45 -10.87
CA GLN A 141 6.45 18.99 -12.02
C GLN A 141 6.72 17.86 -13.02
N GLU A 142 6.37 18.07 -14.28
CA GLU A 142 6.62 17.07 -15.34
C GLU A 142 8.01 17.25 -15.97
N GLU A 143 8.58 18.45 -15.91
CA GLU A 143 9.91 18.78 -16.41
C GLU A 143 10.65 19.67 -15.43
N GLY A 144 11.94 19.40 -15.20
CA GLY A 144 12.78 20.25 -14.36
C GLY A 144 12.96 21.65 -14.98
N PRO A 145 13.52 22.62 -14.23
CA PRO A 145 13.82 23.93 -14.76
C PRO A 145 14.63 23.84 -16.06
N ASN A 146 14.19 24.53 -17.11
CA ASN A 146 14.84 24.53 -18.43
C ASN A 146 14.91 23.17 -19.14
N GLY A 147 13.96 22.26 -18.86
CA GLY A 147 13.92 20.93 -19.47
C GLY A 147 14.93 19.94 -18.87
N GLU A 148 15.42 20.21 -17.65
CA GLU A 148 16.29 19.30 -16.91
C GLU A 148 15.54 18.01 -16.55
N ILE A 149 16.25 16.88 -16.58
CA ILE A 149 15.70 15.58 -16.17
C ILE A 149 15.44 15.60 -14.67
N ILE A 150 14.21 15.28 -14.27
CA ILE A 150 13.82 15.18 -12.87
C ILE A 150 14.59 14.00 -12.24
N SER A 151 15.53 14.33 -11.35
CA SER A 151 16.42 13.36 -10.69
C SER A 151 16.03 13.09 -9.24
N TRP A 152 14.86 13.58 -8.84
CA TRP A 152 14.35 13.52 -7.49
C TRP A 152 13.59 12.21 -7.23
N THR A 153 13.77 11.66 -6.04
CA THR A 153 12.87 10.66 -5.44
C THR A 153 11.94 11.36 -4.48
N SER A 154 10.63 11.20 -4.60
CA SER A 154 9.68 11.88 -3.72
C SER A 154 8.56 10.97 -3.21
N GLY A 155 7.87 11.43 -2.18
CA GLY A 155 6.73 10.73 -1.62
C GLY A 155 5.87 11.63 -0.74
N LEU A 156 4.68 11.12 -0.42
CA LEU A 156 3.72 11.75 0.48
C LEU A 156 3.65 11.01 1.81
N ILE A 157 3.37 11.78 2.87
CA ILE A 157 3.04 11.30 4.21
C ILE A 157 1.63 11.74 4.52
N PHE A 158 0.75 10.79 4.80
CA PHE A 158 -0.61 11.07 5.24
C PHE A 158 -0.72 10.81 6.74
N GLY A 159 -1.37 11.73 7.47
CA GLY A 159 -1.80 11.44 8.83
C GLY A 159 -2.84 10.32 8.83
N LYS A 160 -2.88 9.49 9.87
CA LYS A 160 -3.91 8.45 9.96
C LYS A 160 -5.28 9.12 10.10
N GLY A 161 -6.10 9.05 9.05
CA GLY A 161 -7.40 9.75 8.98
C GLY A 161 -7.54 10.65 7.74
N GLU A 162 -6.44 10.97 7.07
CA GLU A 162 -6.43 11.56 5.73
C GLU A 162 -6.54 10.41 4.72
N GLY A 163 -7.77 10.10 4.31
CA GLY A 163 -8.06 8.97 3.42
C GLY A 163 -7.62 9.23 1.98
N ILE A 164 -6.97 8.24 1.37
CA ILE A 164 -6.67 8.25 -0.08
C ILE A 164 -7.93 7.78 -0.81
N ILE A 165 -8.64 8.67 -1.49
CA ILE A 165 -9.79 8.28 -2.33
C ILE A 165 -9.22 7.86 -3.69
N GLY A 166 -9.15 6.56 -3.95
CA GLY A 166 -8.81 6.04 -5.27
C GLY A 166 -9.95 6.32 -6.25
N ILE A 167 -9.73 7.18 -7.24
CA ILE A 167 -10.62 7.35 -8.40
C ILE A 167 -10.17 6.35 -9.46
N GLY A 168 -10.89 5.24 -9.58
CA GLY A 168 -10.73 4.30 -10.69
C GLY A 168 -11.43 4.83 -11.93
N ASN A 169 -10.77 4.76 -13.09
CA ASN A 169 -11.38 4.98 -14.40
C ASN A 169 -12.30 3.81 -14.79
#